data_AF-A0A7C2LSR3-F1
#
_entry.id   AF-A0A7C2LSR3-F1
#
_cell.length_a   1.000
_cell.length_b   1.000
_cell.length_c   1.000
_cell.angle_alpha   90.00
_cell.angle_beta   90.00
_cell.angle_gamma   90.00
#
_symmetry.space_group_name_H-M   'P 1'
#
loop_
_entity.id
_entity.type
_entity.pdbx_description
1 polymer ?
#
loop_
_entity_poly.entity_id
_entity_poly.type
_entity_poly.pdbx_seq_one_letter_code
_entity_poly.pdbx_strand_id
1 'polypeptide(L)'
;YMGQHPGGMILSSSPLIDIVPVQRGAIEGRYVCQWDKDSIDDAGFVKIDFLALGALSQLQEAIELIRERTWRRIDMSRIDFEDAEVYDMLCKGDTIGIFR
;
A
#
# COMPACT_ATOMS: atom_id res chain seq x y z
N TYR A 1 -17.88 18.36 -1.97
CA TYR A 1 -17.77 16.89 -1.96
C TYR A 1 -16.63 16.55 -1.01
N MET A 2 -16.91 15.90 0.13
CA MET A 2 -15.84 15.37 0.99
C MET A 2 -15.34 14.07 0.37
N GLY A 3 -14.27 14.17 -0.43
CA GLY A 3 -13.58 13.00 -0.95
C GLY A 3 -12.73 12.37 0.14
N GLN A 4 -12.90 11.07 0.39
CA GLN A 4 -12.02 10.34 1.30
C GLN A 4 -10.67 10.12 0.59
N HIS A 5 -9.56 10.51 1.23
CA HIS A 5 -8.21 10.17 0.74
C HIS A 5 -7.98 8.66 0.97
N PRO A 6 -7.90 7.83 -0.08
CA PRO A 6 -7.63 6.41 0.09
C PRO A 6 -6.24 6.24 0.72
N GLY A 7 -6.15 5.49 1.81
CA GLY A 7 -4.88 5.18 2.49
C GLY A 7 -4.35 6.24 3.46
N GLY A 8 -4.90 7.46 3.48
CA GLY A 8 -4.42 8.51 4.40
C GLY A 8 -4.90 8.27 5.82
N MET A 9 -3.97 8.13 6.76
CA MET A 9 -4.24 8.04 8.20
C MET A 9 -3.52 9.15 8.96
N ILE A 10 -4.17 9.66 10.01
CA ILE A 10 -3.61 10.67 10.90
C ILE A 10 -3.41 10.07 12.29
N LEU A 11 -2.29 10.41 12.91
CA LEU A 11 -1.95 10.03 14.27
C LEU A 11 -1.75 11.29 15.11
N SER A 12 -2.37 11.31 16.29
CA SER A 12 -2.30 12.40 17.25
C SER A 12 -1.89 11.85 18.62
N SER A 13 -1.13 12.64 19.38
CA SER A 13 -0.76 12.33 20.76
C SER A 13 -1.91 12.46 21.77
N SER A 14 -3.02 13.06 21.35
CA SER A 14 -4.22 13.28 22.15
C SER A 14 -5.48 12.86 21.38
N PRO A 15 -6.61 12.58 22.05
CA PRO A 15 -7.83 12.14 21.37
C PRO A 15 -8.24 13.12 20.26
N LEU A 16 -8.42 12.61 19.03
CA LEU A 16 -8.74 13.45 17.87
C LEU A 16 -10.06 14.22 18.04
N ILE A 17 -11.03 13.64 18.76
CA ILE A 17 -12.34 14.25 19.00
C ILE A 17 -12.27 15.55 19.82
N ASP A 18 -11.19 15.76 20.56
CA ASP A 18 -10.99 16.98 21.35
C ASP A 18 -10.43 18.14 20.50
N ILE A 19 -9.95 17.82 19.29
CA ILE A 19 -9.24 18.76 18.42
C ILE A 19 -10.02 19.02 17.13
N VAL A 20 -10.59 17.97 16.54
CA VAL A 20 -11.28 18.04 15.24
C VAL A 20 -12.53 17.17 15.20
N PRO A 21 -13.64 17.67 14.61
CA PRO A 21 -14.82 16.85 14.37
C PRO A 21 -14.51 15.63 13.50
N VAL A 22 -14.98 14.48 13.94
CA VAL A 22 -14.90 13.21 13.19
C VAL A 22 -16.29 12.70 12.85
N GLN A 23 -16.42 12.03 11.72
CA GLN A 23 -17.65 11.37 11.28
C GLN A 23 -17.39 9.90 10.99
N ARG A 24 -18.42 9.06 11.02
CA ARG A 24 -18.28 7.66 10.58
C ARG A 24 -17.98 7.64 9.08
N GLY A 25 -16.97 6.85 8.69
CA GLY A 25 -16.62 6.63 7.30
C GLY A 25 -17.58 5.66 6.62
N ALA A 26 -17.43 5.50 5.30
CA ALA A 26 -18.21 4.55 4.51
C ALA A 26 -17.91 3.08 4.85
N ILE A 27 -16.72 2.80 5.37
CA ILE A 27 -16.29 1.48 5.82
C ILE A 27 -16.54 1.37 7.33
N GLU A 28 -17.20 0.29 7.74
CA GLU A 28 -17.48 0.03 9.16
C GLU A 28 -16.20 0.04 10.00
N GLY A 29 -16.31 0.60 11.21
CA GLY A 29 -15.17 0.75 12.12
C GLY A 29 -14.19 1.86 11.74
N ARG A 30 -14.39 2.56 10.63
CA ARG A 30 -13.55 3.72 10.24
C ARG A 30 -14.24 5.03 10.56
N TYR A 31 -13.43 6.01 10.94
CA TYR A 31 -13.84 7.40 11.15
C TYR A 31 -13.02 8.29 10.22
N VAL A 32 -13.65 9.37 9.76
CA VAL A 32 -13.07 10.36 8.84
C VAL A 32 -13.02 11.69 9.57
N CYS A 33 -11.83 12.30 9.57
CA CYS A 33 -11.63 13.66 10.03
C CYS A 33 -12.21 14.65 9.00
N GLN A 34 -12.84 15.73 9.45
CA GLN A 34 -13.42 16.74 8.56
C GLN A 34 -12.40 17.75 8.01
N TRP A 35 -11.19 17.81 8.58
CA TRP A 35 -10.11 18.65 8.07
C TRP A 35 -9.44 18.04 6.84
N ASP A 36 -9.00 18.92 5.94
CA ASP A 36 -8.23 18.52 4.77
C ASP A 36 -6.75 18.29 5.09
N LYS A 37 -5.98 17.90 4.07
CA LYS A 37 -4.57 17.56 4.22
C LYS A 37 -3.74 18.71 4.81
N ASP A 38 -4.00 19.93 4.35
CA ASP A 38 -3.17 21.08 4.71
C ASP A 38 -3.46 21.53 6.15
N SER A 39 -4.74 21.48 6.56
CA SER A 39 -5.15 21.75 7.94
C SER A 39 -4.57 20.75 8.95
N ILE A 40 -4.41 19.48 8.54
CA ILE A 40 -3.79 18.42 9.37
C ILE A 40 -2.28 18.65 9.52
N ASP A 41 -1.62 19.09 8.46
CA ASP A 41 -0.18 19.39 8.45
C ASP A 41 0.12 20.64 9.31
N ASP A 42 -0.68 21.69 9.16
CA ASP A 42 -0.60 22.92 9.97
C ASP A 42 -0.82 22.63 11.46
N ALA A 43 -1.68 21.66 11.80
CA ALA A 43 -1.92 21.22 13.17
C ALA A 43 -0.79 20.36 13.76
N GLY A 44 0.24 20.02 12.97
CA GLY A 44 1.38 19.22 13.40
C GLY A 44 1.07 17.75 13.62
N PHE A 45 0.00 17.23 13.01
CA PHE A 45 -0.32 15.80 13.12
C PHE A 45 0.61 14.95 12.27
N VAL A 46 0.87 13.73 12.73
CA VAL A 46 1.66 12.77 11.96
C VAL A 46 0.75 12.12 10.93
N LYS A 47 1.11 12.27 9.64
CA LYS A 47 0.44 11.60 8.53
C LYS A 47 1.15 10.32 8.15
N ILE A 48 0.40 9.22 8.04
CA ILE A 48 0.88 7.95 7.51
C ILE A 48 -0.01 7.55 6.36
N ASP A 49 0.59 7.25 5.20
CA ASP A 49 -0.13 6.76 4.04
C ASP A 49 0.06 5.24 3.92
N PHE A 50 -1.04 4.49 4.09
CA PHE A 50 -1.13 3.07 3.79
C PHE A 50 -1.54 2.89 2.33
N LEU A 51 -0.55 2.65 1.47
CA LEU A 51 -0.78 2.42 0.05
C LEU A 51 -1.09 0.94 -0.20
N ALA A 52 -2.28 0.65 -0.72
CA ALA A 52 -2.62 -0.67 -1.22
C ALA A 52 -2.06 -0.81 -2.64
N LEU A 53 -0.98 -1.57 -2.80
CA LEU A 53 -0.35 -1.82 -4.10
C LEU A 53 -0.82 -3.17 -4.64
N GLY A 54 -1.62 -3.16 -5.70
CA GLY A 54 -2.15 -4.39 -6.31
C GLY A 54 -1.05 -5.39 -6.72
N ALA A 55 0.11 -4.88 -7.13
CA ALA A 55 1.26 -5.71 -7.48
C ALA A 55 1.83 -6.51 -6.30
N LEU A 56 1.75 -5.99 -5.07
CA LEU A 56 2.16 -6.75 -3.89
C LEU A 56 1.21 -7.93 -3.64
N SER A 57 -0.10 -7.74 -3.87
CA SER A 57 -1.07 -8.83 -3.80
C SER A 57 -0.83 -9.88 -4.88
N GLN A 58 -0.56 -9.46 -6.12
CA GLN A 58 -0.23 -10.36 -7.24
C GLN A 58 1.06 -11.15 -6.96
N LEU A 59 2.08 -10.49 -6.42
CA LEU A 59 3.35 -11.13 -6.03
C LEU A 59 3.13 -12.18 -4.92
N GLN A 60 2.32 -11.84 -3.92
CA GLN A 60 1.98 -12.76 -2.83
C GLN A 60 1.26 -14.01 -3.36
N GLU A 61 0.33 -13.84 -4.30
CA GLU A 61 -0.39 -14.94 -4.96
C GLU A 61 0.54 -15.80 -5.82
N ALA A 62 1.43 -15.18 -6.61
CA ALA A 62 2.40 -15.89 -7.43
C ALA A 62 3.34 -16.77 -6.58
N ILE A 63 3.84 -16.25 -5.45
CA ILE A 63 4.69 -17.02 -4.52
C ILE A 63 3.94 -18.22 -3.94
N GLU A 64 2.65 -18.05 -3.63
CA GLU A 64 1.83 -19.12 -3.08
C GLU A 64 1.57 -20.22 -4.13
N LEU A 65 1.26 -19.83 -5.37
CA LEU A 65 1.10 -20.77 -6.49
C LEU A 65 2.38 -21.55 -6.78
N ILE A 66 3.56 -20.90 -6.71
CA ILE A 66 4.85 -21.58 -6.85
C ILE A 66 5.05 -22.59 -5.72
N ARG A 67 4.73 -22.21 -4.48
CA ARG A 67 4.81 -23.10 -3.31
C ARG A 67 3.92 -24.33 -3.48
N GLU A 68 2.69 -24.16 -3.92
CA GLU A 68 1.74 -25.26 -4.14
C GLU A 68 2.20 -26.23 -5.22
N ARG A 69 2.81 -25.73 -6.30
CA ARG A 69 3.22 -26.54 -7.46
C ARG A 69 4.58 -27.21 -7.28
N THR A 70 5.51 -26.55 -6.60
CA THR A 70 6.92 -26.97 -6.53
C THR A 70 7.34 -27.42 -5.13
N TRP A 71 6.47 -27.24 -4.12
CA TRP A 71 6.77 -27.44 -2.71
C TRP A 71 7.93 -26.58 -2.17
N ARG A 72 8.34 -25.53 -2.92
CA ARG A 72 9.37 -24.58 -2.54
C ARG A 72 8.77 -23.20 -2.33
N ARG A 73 9.11 -22.54 -1.23
CA ARG A 73 8.72 -21.15 -0.97
C ARG A 73 9.86 -20.24 -1.40
N ILE A 74 9.55 -19.26 -2.25
CA ILE A 74 10.52 -18.22 -2.65
C ILE A 74 10.72 -17.27 -1.46
N ASP A 75 11.99 -17.00 -1.14
CA ASP A 75 12.39 -15.98 -0.18
C ASP A 75 12.71 -14.67 -0.93
N MET A 76 11.80 -13.70 -0.83
CA MET A 76 11.95 -12.41 -1.50
C MET A 76 13.17 -11.61 -1.01
N SER A 77 13.67 -11.87 0.19
CA SER A 77 14.85 -11.18 0.72
C SER A 77 16.17 -11.63 0.07
N ARG A 78 16.12 -12.69 -0.74
CA ARG A 78 17.29 -13.37 -1.34
C ARG A 78 17.18 -13.49 -2.86
N ILE A 79 16.41 -12.62 -3.50
CA ILE A 79 16.32 -12.60 -4.97
C ILE A 79 17.68 -12.22 -5.55
N ASP A 80 18.10 -12.95 -6.57
CA ASP A 80 19.26 -12.58 -7.37
C ASP A 80 18.86 -11.48 -8.35
N PHE A 81 19.49 -10.31 -8.21
CA PHE A 81 19.24 -9.17 -9.08
C PHE A 81 20.08 -9.21 -10.36
N GLU A 82 21.00 -10.17 -10.51
CA GLU A 82 21.87 -10.31 -11.68
C GLU A 82 21.43 -11.45 -12.63
N ASP A 83 20.19 -11.95 -12.47
CA ASP A 83 19.65 -13.03 -13.31
C ASP A 83 19.57 -12.62 -14.79
N ALA A 84 20.47 -13.18 -15.60
CA ALA A 84 20.57 -12.89 -17.02
C ALA A 84 19.30 -13.25 -17.81
N GLU A 85 18.54 -14.27 -17.40
CA GLU A 85 17.30 -14.65 -18.09
C GLU A 85 16.24 -13.56 -17.94
N VAL A 86 16.18 -12.90 -16.78
CA VAL A 86 15.29 -11.76 -16.54
C VAL A 86 15.66 -10.59 -17.44
N TYR A 87 16.95 -10.26 -17.53
CA TYR A 87 17.41 -9.16 -18.40
C TYR A 87 17.20 -9.46 -19.89
N ASP A 88 17.40 -10.71 -20.32
CA ASP A 88 17.16 -11.13 -21.70
C ASP A 88 15.67 -11.04 -22.06
N MET A 89 14.78 -11.44 -21.16
CA MET A 89 13.32 -11.28 -21.30
C MET A 89 12.94 -9.80 -21.44
N LEU A 90 13.49 -8.92 -20.59
CA LEU A 90 13.27 -7.47 -20.67
C LEU A 90 13.80 -6.88 -21.99
N CYS A 91 14.98 -7.30 -22.46
CA CYS A 91 15.56 -6.86 -23.74
C CYS A 91 14.70 -7.27 -24.94
N LYS A 92 14.04 -8.43 -24.87
CA LYS A 92 13.09 -8.91 -25.89
C LYS A 92 11.75 -8.15 -25.86
N GLY A 93 11.53 -7.30 -24.86
CA GLY A 93 10.28 -6.56 -24.69
C GLY A 93 9.12 -7.41 -24.20
N ASP A 94 9.38 -8.60 -23.66
CA ASP A 94 8.35 -9.48 -23.11
C ASP A 94 7.98 -9.05 -21.68
N THR A 95 7.32 -7.88 -21.59
CA THR A 95 7.04 -7.20 -20.31
C THR A 95 5.55 -7.11 -20.00
N ILE A 96 4.71 -7.92 -20.67
CA ILE A 96 3.27 -7.96 -20.39
C ILE A 96 3.08 -8.46 -18.95
N GLY A 97 2.44 -7.64 -18.11
CA GLY A 97 2.15 -7.98 -16.71
C GLY A 97 3.27 -7.66 -15.71
N ILE A 98 4.39 -7.05 -16.14
CA ILE A 98 5.44 -6.57 -15.24
C ILE A 98 5.05 -5.21 -14.66
N PHE A 99 5.10 -5.10 -13.32
CA PHE A 99 4.77 -3.87 -12.59
C PHE A 99 5.90 -2.83 -12.63
N ARG A 100 5.56 -1.53 -12.52
CA ARG A 100 6.49 -0.38 -12.45
C ARG A 100 6.41 0.33 -11.11
#